data_AF-X0ZVI0-F1
#
_entry.id   AF-X0ZVI0-F1
#
_cell.length_a   1.000
_cell.length_b   1.000
_cell.length_c   1.000
_cell.angle_alpha   90.00
_cell.angle_beta   90.00
_cell.angle_gamma   90.00
#
_symmetry.space_group_name_H-M   'P 1'
#
loop_
_entity.id
_entity.type
_entity.pdbx_description
1 polymer ?
#
loop_
_entity_poly.entity_id
_entity_poly.type
_entity_poly.pdbx_seq_one_letter_code
_entity_poly.pdbx_strand_id
1 'polypeptide(L)'
;LNKAASKNFYQYILNKDEVIKDFNNLGLKLKYAKPFDGIKGFKDDIFFLKFFIKRFLQILYDKRNSNFINLIKVLLDKILIKFSGHSILLVFQKF
;
A
#
# COMPACT_ATOMS: atom_id res chain seq x y z
N LEU A 1 13.22 -7.97 -4.05
CA LEU A 1 13.47 -7.09 -2.88
C LEU A 1 14.81 -6.40 -3.10
N ASN A 2 14.82 -5.07 -3.17
CA ASN A 2 16.01 -4.27 -3.49
C ASN A 2 17.03 -4.27 -2.35
N LYS A 3 18.29 -4.38 -2.74
CA LYS A 3 19.50 -4.65 -1.94
C LYS A 3 20.04 -3.38 -1.24
N ALA A 4 19.18 -2.68 -0.50
CA ALA A 4 19.56 -1.47 0.25
C ALA A 4 18.82 -1.34 1.60
N ALA A 5 18.41 -2.45 2.21
CA ALA A 5 18.12 -2.43 3.64
C ALA A 5 19.47 -2.25 4.35
N SER A 6 19.63 -1.16 5.10
CA SER A 6 20.78 -0.99 5.99
C SER A 6 20.92 -2.25 6.85
N LYS A 7 22.14 -2.75 7.03
CA LYS A 7 22.42 -4.07 7.66
C LYS A 7 21.80 -4.27 9.07
N ASN A 8 21.23 -3.22 9.67
CA ASN A 8 20.66 -3.20 11.02
C ASN A 8 19.17 -2.83 11.06
N PHE A 9 18.45 -2.83 9.93
CA PHE A 9 17.02 -2.49 9.92
C PHE A 9 16.13 -3.73 9.86
N TYR A 10 15.51 -4.07 10.98
CA TYR A 10 14.51 -5.14 11.06
C TYR A 10 13.16 -4.63 10.56
N GLN A 11 12.60 -5.31 9.57
CA GLN A 11 11.23 -5.09 9.11
C GLN A 11 10.41 -6.34 9.40
N TYR A 12 9.28 -6.16 10.07
CA TYR A 12 8.31 -7.22 10.32
C TYR A 12 7.09 -7.00 9.43
N ILE A 13 6.54 -8.10 8.90
CA ILE A 13 5.24 -8.12 8.25
C ILE A 13 4.24 -8.52 9.32
N LEU A 14 3.36 -7.60 9.69
CA LEU A 14 2.37 -7.79 10.75
C LEU A 14 0.96 -7.81 10.16
N ASN A 15 0.08 -8.63 10.72
CA ASN A 15 -1.34 -8.61 10.37
C ASN A 15 -1.97 -7.34 10.96
N LYS A 16 -2.57 -6.50 10.12
CA LYS A 16 -3.15 -5.22 10.55
C LYS A 16 -4.25 -5.41 11.59
N ASP A 17 -5.06 -6.46 11.47
CA ASP A 17 -6.25 -6.65 12.30
C ASP A 17 -5.84 -7.13 13.70
N GLU A 18 -4.79 -7.95 13.77
CA GLU A 18 -4.15 -8.35 15.02
C GLU A 18 -3.49 -7.15 15.71
N VAL A 19 -2.72 -6.34 14.98
CA VAL A 19 -2.12 -5.12 15.54
C VAL A 19 -3.19 -4.19 16.11
N ILE A 20 -4.28 -3.94 15.38
CA ILE A 20 -5.37 -3.09 15.88
C ILE A 20 -5.99 -3.68 17.15
N LYS A 21 -6.23 -4.99 17.17
CA LYS A 21 -6.79 -5.69 18.34
C LYS A 21 -5.88 -5.59 19.55
N ASP A 22 -4.59 -5.84 19.39
CA ASP A 22 -3.61 -5.81 20.48
C ASP A 22 -3.47 -4.41 21.07
N PHE A 23 -3.42 -3.38 20.23
CA PHE A 23 -3.40 -2.00 20.71
C PHE A 23 -4.71 -1.61 21.41
N ASN A 24 -5.87 -2.05 20.91
CA ASN A 24 -7.14 -1.83 21.60
C ASN A 24 -7.16 -2.49 22.99
N ASN A 25 -6.61 -3.69 23.14
CA ASN A 25 -6.49 -4.40 24.43
C ASN A 25 -5.59 -3.65 25.43
N LEU A 26 -4.67 -2.83 24.94
CA LEU A 26 -3.82 -1.95 25.75
C LEU A 26 -4.48 -0.60 26.09
N GLY A 27 -5.75 -0.38 25.74
CA GLY A 27 -6.45 0.87 25.97
C GLY A 27 -6.06 2.00 24.99
N LEU A 28 -5.62 1.63 23.79
CA LEU A 28 -5.32 2.57 22.70
C LEU A 28 -6.37 2.42 21.61
N LYS A 29 -7.10 3.49 21.27
CA LYS A 29 -8.08 3.46 20.18
C LYS A 29 -7.46 3.85 18.86
N LEU A 30 -7.74 3.10 17.80
CA LEU A 30 -7.41 3.52 16.44
C LEU A 30 -8.16 4.82 16.08
N LYS A 31 -7.41 5.86 15.69
CA LYS A 31 -7.94 7.15 15.25
C LYS A 31 -7.84 7.36 13.75
N TYR A 32 -6.77 6.87 13.16
CA TYR A 32 -6.51 7.07 11.74
C TYR A 32 -5.81 5.85 11.14
N ALA A 33 -6.22 5.49 9.93
CA ALA A 33 -5.65 4.40 9.16
C ALA A 33 -5.46 4.87 7.71
N LYS A 34 -4.22 4.83 7.23
CA LYS A 34 -3.86 5.23 5.85
C LYS A 34 -3.09 4.12 5.17
N PRO A 35 -3.75 3.30 4.33
CA PRO A 35 -3.05 2.36 3.48
C PRO A 35 -2.24 3.09 2.41
N PHE A 36 -1.10 2.51 2.03
CA PHE A 36 -0.23 3.02 0.97
C PHE A 36 -0.13 2.03 -0.19
N ASP A 37 0.31 2.54 -1.34
CA ASP A 37 0.78 1.75 -2.49
C ASP A 37 -0.23 0.77 -3.10
N GLY A 38 -1.48 1.20 -3.29
CA GLY A 38 -2.54 0.38 -3.91
C GLY A 38 -2.23 -0.07 -5.33
N ILE A 39 -1.74 0.82 -6.20
CA ILE A 39 -1.37 0.45 -7.57
C ILE A 39 -0.23 -0.56 -7.60
N LYS A 40 0.75 -0.42 -6.71
CA LYS A 40 1.90 -1.32 -6.66
C LYS A 40 1.49 -2.69 -6.15
N GLY A 41 0.68 -2.74 -5.10
CA GLY A 41 0.21 -4.01 -4.58
C GLY A 41 -0.68 -4.76 -5.58
N PHE A 42 -1.59 -4.05 -6.24
CA PHE A 42 -2.43 -4.65 -7.28
C PHE A 42 -1.57 -5.22 -8.40
N LYS A 43 -0.54 -4.50 -8.85
CA LYS A 43 0.39 -4.99 -9.89
C LYS A 43 1.07 -6.31 -9.48
N ASP A 44 1.40 -6.49 -8.21
CA ASP A 44 2.07 -7.68 -7.68
C ASP A 44 1.07 -8.85 -7.48
N ASP A 45 -0.18 -8.56 -7.08
CA ASP A 45 -1.25 -9.54 -6.85
C ASP A 45 -1.81 -10.12 -8.16
N ILE A 46 -1.88 -9.34 -9.25
CA ILE A 46 -2.45 -9.78 -10.55
C ILE A 46 -1.42 -10.57 -11.39
N PHE A 47 -0.56 -11.38 -10.78
CA PHE A 47 0.40 -12.21 -11.52
C PHE A 47 -0.26 -13.14 -12.58
N PHE A 48 -1.59 -13.31 -12.50
CA PHE A 48 -2.43 -14.07 -13.43
C PHE A 48 -2.90 -13.30 -14.69
N LEU A 49 -3.12 -11.98 -14.65
CA LEU A 49 -3.58 -11.18 -15.82
C LEU A 49 -2.40 -10.49 -16.53
N LYS A 50 -1.33 -11.25 -16.70
CA LYS A 50 0.06 -10.80 -16.83
C LYS A 50 0.41 -10.01 -18.10
N PHE A 51 -0.39 -10.09 -19.17
CA PHE A 51 0.04 -9.60 -20.49
C PHE A 51 -0.49 -8.20 -20.84
N PHE A 52 -1.80 -7.97 -20.72
CA PHE A 52 -2.41 -6.69 -21.12
C PHE A 52 -2.34 -5.63 -20.02
N ILE A 53 -2.68 -5.99 -18.77
CA ILE A 53 -2.74 -5.04 -17.65
C ILE A 53 -1.33 -4.56 -17.26
N LYS A 54 -0.34 -5.45 -17.27
CA LYS A 54 1.04 -5.10 -16.90
C LYS A 54 1.61 -4.00 -17.79
N ARG A 55 1.39 -4.08 -19.11
CA ARG A 55 1.89 -3.07 -20.06
C ARG A 55 1.18 -1.73 -19.88
N PHE A 56 -0.13 -1.75 -19.62
CA PHE A 56 -0.91 -0.54 -19.38
C PHE A 56 -0.51 0.15 -18.05
N LEU A 57 -0.42 -0.60 -16.95
CA LEU A 57 0.03 -0.09 -15.66
C LEU A 57 1.48 0.40 -15.69
N GLN A 58 2.35 -0.26 -16.46
CA GLN A 58 3.74 0.16 -16.60
C GLN A 58 3.86 1.48 -17.36
N ILE A 59 3.08 1.68 -18.43
CA ILE A 59 3.00 2.98 -19.13
C ILE A 59 2.51 4.09 -18.19
N LEU A 60 1.49 3.82 -17.36
CA LEU A 60 0.96 4.76 -16.37
C LEU A 60 1.96 5.05 -15.23
N TYR A 61 2.82 4.08 -14.90
CA TYR A 61 3.81 4.22 -13.85
C TYR A 61 5.05 4.99 -14.32
N ASP A 62 5.56 4.67 -15.52
CA ASP A 62 6.80 5.21 -16.07
C ASP A 62 6.61 6.64 -16.63
N LYS A 63 5.42 7.00 -17.13
CA LYS A 63 5.12 8.36 -17.61
C LYS A 63 4.72 9.29 -16.47
N ARG A 64 5.71 9.92 -15.82
CA ARG A 64 5.51 10.91 -14.72
C ARG A 64 5.06 12.32 -15.14
N ASN A 65 5.17 12.69 -16.42
CA ASN A 65 5.08 14.10 -16.87
C ASN A 65 3.78 14.51 -17.56
N SER A 66 2.67 13.77 -17.37
CA SER A 66 1.36 14.21 -17.88
C SER A 66 0.38 14.38 -16.73
N ASN A 67 -0.16 15.59 -16.57
CA ASN A 67 -1.13 15.92 -15.52
C ASN A 67 -2.37 15.00 -15.55
N PHE A 68 -2.77 14.54 -16.73
CA PHE A 68 -3.89 13.61 -16.90
C PHE A 68 -3.58 12.20 -16.37
N ILE A 69 -2.36 11.71 -16.60
CA ILE A 69 -1.90 10.41 -16.09
C ILE A 69 -1.82 10.44 -14.56
N ASN A 70 -1.37 11.54 -13.97
CA ASN A 70 -1.32 11.71 -12.51
C ASN A 70 -2.72 11.66 -11.89
N LEU A 71 -3.73 12.26 -12.53
CA LEU A 71 -5.12 12.21 -12.06
C LEU A 71 -5.67 10.77 -12.08
N ILE A 72 -5.48 10.06 -13.20
CA ILE A 72 -5.88 8.66 -13.36
C ILE A 72 -5.17 7.79 -12.32
N LYS A 73 -3.88 8.04 -12.08
CA LYS A 73 -3.09 7.32 -11.08
C LYS A 73 -3.65 7.50 -9.68
N VAL A 74 -4.00 8.73 -9.29
CA VAL A 74 -4.60 9.00 -7.96
C VAL A 74 -5.95 8.32 -7.80
N LEU A 75 -6.78 8.31 -8.85
CA LEU A 75 -8.07 7.61 -8.82
C LEU A 75 -7.90 6.10 -8.71
N LEU A 76 -7.02 5.52 -9.52
CA LEU A 76 -6.70 4.10 -9.47
C LEU A 76 -6.08 3.71 -8.12
N ASP A 77 -5.16 4.50 -7.57
CA ASP A 77 -4.57 4.24 -6.25
C ASP A 77 -5.65 4.17 -5.18
N LYS A 78 -6.58 5.13 -5.15
CA LYS A 78 -7.68 5.14 -4.17
C LYS A 78 -8.58 3.90 -4.26
N ILE A 79 -8.82 3.40 -5.47
CA ILE A 79 -9.64 2.20 -5.69
C ILE A 79 -8.86 0.95 -5.26
N LEU A 80 -7.61 0.85 -5.69
CA LEU A 80 -6.77 -0.34 -5.51
C LEU A 80 -6.23 -0.49 -4.09
N ILE A 81 -6.07 0.61 -3.35
CA ILE A 81 -5.64 0.59 -1.94
C ILE A 81 -6.57 -0.28 -1.07
N LYS A 82 -7.87 -0.34 -1.42
CA LYS A 82 -8.85 -1.16 -0.70
C LYS A 82 -8.64 -2.66 -0.89
N PHE A 83 -8.02 -3.06 -1.99
CA PHE A 83 -7.84 -4.46 -2.36
C PHE A 83 -6.40 -4.95 -2.18
N SER A 84 -5.41 -4.06 -2.21
CA SER A 84 -4.00 -4.43 -2.35
C SER A 84 -3.03 -3.50 -1.62
N GLY A 85 -3.47 -2.74 -0.62
CA GLY A 85 -2.55 -1.95 0.20
C GLY A 85 -1.53 -2.85 0.93
N HIS A 86 -0.26 -2.80 0.51
CA HIS A 86 0.81 -3.65 1.06
C HIS A 86 1.40 -3.11 2.37
N SER A 87 1.14 -1.84 2.67
CA SER A 87 1.52 -1.22 3.94
C SER A 87 0.44 -0.24 4.39
N ILE A 88 0.38 0.00 5.70
CA ILE A 88 -0.62 0.87 6.30
C ILE A 88 0.00 1.65 7.47
N LEU A 89 -0.26 2.96 7.52
CA LEU A 89 -0.02 3.77 8.71
C LEU A 89 -1.25 3.69 9.61
N LEU A 90 -1.04 3.27 10.85
CA LEU A 90 -2.05 3.27 11.90
C LEU A 90 -1.64 4.30 12.96
N VAL A 91 -2.57 5.18 13.34
CA VAL A 91 -2.38 6.16 14.43
C VAL A 91 -3.37 5.82 15.52
N PHE A 92 -2.84 5.57 16.71
CA PHE A 92 -3.62 5.27 17.91
C PHE A 92 -3.58 6.44 18.89
N GLN A 93 -4.64 6.59 19.68
CA GLN A 93 -4.72 7.56 20.76
C GLN A 93 -5.11 6.83 22.05
N LYS A 94 -4.38 7.11 23.13
CA LYS A 94 -4.71 6.61 24.46
C LYS A 94 -6.02 7.24 24.92
N PHE A 95 -6.92 6.43 25.45
CA PHE A 95 -8.11 6.93 26.12
C PHE A 95 -7.75 7.84 27.29
#